data_AF-A0A6B0V5X4-F1
#
_entry.id   AF-A0A6B0V5X4-F1
#
_cell.length_a   1.000
_cell.length_b   1.000
_cell.length_c   1.000
_cell.angle_alpha   90.00
_cell.angle_beta   90.00
_cell.angle_gamma   90.00
#
_symmetry.space_group_name_H-M   'P 1'
#
loop_
_entity.id
_entity.type
_entity.pdbx_description
1 polymer ?
#
loop_
_entity_poly.entity_id
_entity_poly.type
_entity_poly.pdbx_seq_one_letter_code
_entity_poly.pdbx_strand_id
1 'polypeptide(L)'
;MFQSYTIKMLLYLLLIGKCHSNASLLNKAVRNLDIFMNKFVRLVQQEIHARLNVSMYHVQLPSHLDSMTGRKINLGEDRTARIFGLSFKFVRDGNCGIWIQYGKSTIRCPVKFDDLQVQLPQYNNKETVYVAHATVKGALVFHQGKNGTTFQRFILLQQHYEMMNSDGEPVNPPPAAYCLKVKSASGLKGILKTRFQDLILHGEFKDALVSSLKKVRKAHDISGS
;
A
#
# COMPACT_ATOMS: atom_id res chain seq x y z
N MET A 1 -56.11 -15.63 -17.68
CA MET A 1 -55.30 -14.46 -17.27
C MET A 1 -54.51 -14.67 -15.98
N PHE A 2 -55.02 -15.39 -14.96
CA PHE A 2 -54.35 -15.56 -13.65
C PHE A 2 -53.10 -16.46 -13.62
N GLN A 3 -53.02 -17.52 -14.45
CA GLN A 3 -51.83 -18.42 -14.49
C GLN A 3 -50.53 -17.72 -14.94
N SER A 4 -50.61 -16.68 -15.77
CA SER A 4 -49.43 -15.96 -16.26
C SER A 4 -48.78 -15.10 -15.16
N TYR A 5 -49.57 -14.57 -14.23
CA TYR A 5 -49.10 -13.73 -13.12
C TYR A 5 -48.45 -14.55 -12.01
N THR A 6 -48.99 -15.73 -11.67
CA THR A 6 -48.39 -16.63 -10.67
C THR A 6 -47.04 -17.19 -11.12
N ILE A 7 -46.90 -17.56 -12.40
CA ILE A 7 -45.62 -18.04 -12.95
C ILE A 7 -44.56 -16.92 -12.94
N LYS A 8 -44.93 -15.69 -13.32
CA LYS A 8 -44.03 -14.53 -13.27
C LYS A 8 -43.61 -14.20 -11.82
N MET A 9 -44.53 -14.21 -10.87
CA MET A 9 -44.22 -13.98 -9.44
C MET A 9 -43.26 -15.03 -8.87
N LEU A 10 -43.46 -16.31 -9.19
CA LEU A 10 -42.54 -17.39 -8.80
C LEU A 10 -41.15 -17.21 -9.39
N LEU A 11 -41.06 -16.80 -10.67
CA LEU A 11 -39.79 -16.47 -11.31
C LEU A 11 -39.09 -15.28 -10.63
N TYR A 12 -39.82 -14.22 -10.27
CA TYR A 12 -39.27 -13.09 -9.53
C TYR A 12 -38.77 -13.49 -8.15
N LEU A 13 -39.51 -14.31 -7.40
CA LEU A 13 -39.10 -14.81 -6.09
C LEU A 13 -37.86 -15.71 -6.18
N LEU A 14 -37.76 -16.55 -7.20
CA LEU A 14 -36.56 -17.37 -7.46
C LEU A 14 -35.35 -16.52 -7.83
N LEU A 15 -35.54 -15.47 -8.62
CA LEU A 15 -34.48 -14.52 -8.97
C LEU A 15 -34.01 -13.74 -7.74
N ILE A 16 -34.93 -13.24 -6.92
CA ILE A 16 -34.64 -12.54 -5.66
C ILE A 16 -33.93 -13.48 -4.67
N GLY A 17 -34.41 -14.71 -4.51
CA GLY A 17 -33.78 -15.74 -3.67
C GLY A 17 -32.37 -16.10 -4.14
N LYS A 18 -32.15 -16.26 -5.45
CA LYS A 18 -30.83 -16.48 -6.05
C LYS A 18 -29.90 -15.27 -5.82
N CYS A 19 -30.42 -14.04 -5.95
CA CYS A 19 -29.69 -12.81 -5.64
C CYS A 19 -29.27 -12.74 -4.17
N HIS A 20 -30.19 -13.00 -3.22
CA HIS A 20 -29.87 -13.00 -1.79
C HIS A 20 -28.90 -14.10 -1.38
N SER A 21 -29.04 -15.30 -1.96
CA SER A 21 -28.15 -16.42 -1.70
C SER A 21 -26.73 -16.11 -2.18
N ASN A 22 -26.62 -15.56 -3.40
CA ASN A 22 -25.35 -15.10 -3.96
C ASN A 22 -24.74 -13.98 -3.10
N ALA A 23 -25.54 -13.01 -2.65
CA ALA A 23 -25.10 -11.92 -1.79
C ALA A 23 -24.60 -12.41 -0.42
N SER A 24 -25.29 -13.36 0.21
CA SER A 24 -24.88 -13.99 1.46
C SER A 24 -23.55 -14.74 1.32
N LEU A 25 -23.41 -15.54 0.26
CA LEU A 25 -22.19 -16.28 -0.03
C LEU A 25 -21.01 -15.35 -0.32
N LEU A 26 -21.27 -14.26 -1.03
CA LEU A 26 -20.31 -13.19 -1.27
C LEU A 26 -19.86 -12.53 0.05
N ASN A 27 -20.80 -12.18 0.93
CA ASN A 27 -20.51 -11.58 2.24
C ASN A 27 -19.68 -12.50 3.14
N LYS A 28 -19.98 -13.80 3.15
CA LYS A 28 -19.19 -14.79 3.91
C LYS A 28 -17.75 -14.88 3.37
N ALA A 29 -17.58 -14.86 2.04
CA ALA A 29 -16.26 -14.86 1.41
C ALA A 29 -15.45 -13.60 1.74
N VAL A 30 -16.09 -12.42 1.72
CA VAL A 30 -15.43 -11.15 2.10
C VAL A 30 -15.00 -11.16 3.55
N ARG A 31 -15.87 -11.59 4.48
CA ARG A 31 -15.55 -11.62 5.91
C ARG A 31 -14.39 -12.57 6.23
N ASN A 32 -14.36 -13.75 5.61
CA ASN A 32 -13.23 -14.67 5.74
C ASN A 32 -11.94 -14.08 5.18
N LEU A 33 -12.04 -13.31 4.10
CA LEU A 33 -10.90 -12.62 3.54
C LEU A 33 -10.40 -11.49 4.44
N ASP A 34 -11.27 -10.73 5.09
CA ASP A 34 -10.85 -9.71 6.05
C ASP A 34 -10.06 -10.32 7.21
N ILE A 35 -10.48 -11.48 7.73
CA ILE A 35 -9.73 -12.21 8.77
C ILE A 35 -8.37 -12.66 8.22
N PHE A 36 -8.34 -13.24 7.03
CA PHE A 36 -7.11 -13.62 6.35
C PHE A 36 -6.17 -12.41 6.20
N MET A 37 -6.68 -11.25 5.79
CA MET A 37 -5.88 -10.06 5.54
C MET A 37 -5.21 -9.52 6.81
N ASN A 38 -5.86 -9.62 7.97
CA ASN A 38 -5.24 -9.25 9.24
C ASN A 38 -4.00 -10.10 9.53
N LYS A 39 -4.09 -11.42 9.31
CA LYS A 39 -2.94 -12.34 9.45
C LYS A 39 -1.89 -12.08 8.37
N PHE A 40 -2.34 -11.87 7.13
CA PHE A 40 -1.46 -11.66 5.99
C PHE A 40 -0.60 -10.40 6.14
N VAL A 41 -1.18 -9.28 6.54
CA VAL A 41 -0.44 -8.04 6.79
C VAL A 41 0.64 -8.23 7.84
N ARG A 42 0.35 -8.95 8.94
CA ARG A 42 1.36 -9.27 9.97
C ARG A 42 2.51 -10.12 9.44
N LEU A 43 2.22 -11.10 8.59
CA LEU A 43 3.26 -11.91 7.96
C LEU A 43 4.13 -11.07 7.01
N VAL A 44 3.51 -10.17 6.26
CA VAL A 44 4.24 -9.24 5.38
C VAL A 44 5.17 -8.34 6.19
N GLN A 45 4.69 -7.79 7.31
CA GLN A 45 5.51 -7.02 8.25
C GLN A 45 6.74 -7.82 8.74
N GLN A 46 6.54 -9.08 9.16
CA GLN A 46 7.61 -9.97 9.61
C GLN A 46 8.62 -10.29 8.49
N GLU A 47 8.14 -10.56 7.28
CA GLU A 47 9.00 -10.81 6.12
C GLU A 47 9.83 -9.58 5.76
N ILE A 48 9.22 -8.39 5.75
CA ILE A 48 9.95 -7.14 5.50
C ILE A 48 11.01 -6.94 6.57
N HIS A 49 10.66 -7.14 7.85
CA HIS A 49 11.60 -7.00 8.96
C HIS A 49 12.80 -7.94 8.80
N ALA A 50 12.55 -9.21 8.53
CA ALA A 50 13.60 -10.22 8.36
C ALA A 50 14.50 -9.94 7.14
N ARG A 51 13.93 -9.43 6.05
CA ARG A 51 14.66 -9.12 4.80
C ARG A 51 15.50 -7.87 4.91
N LEU A 52 14.92 -6.79 5.43
CA LEU A 52 15.66 -5.56 5.63
C LEU A 52 16.80 -5.80 6.62
N ASN A 53 16.57 -6.61 7.66
CA ASN A 53 17.55 -6.89 8.73
C ASN A 53 18.14 -5.62 9.38
N VAL A 54 17.46 -4.48 9.18
CA VAL A 54 17.82 -3.16 9.68
C VAL A 54 16.54 -2.42 10.04
N SER A 55 16.62 -1.52 11.03
CA SER A 55 15.50 -0.69 11.46
C SER A 55 15.17 0.45 10.47
N MET A 56 16.10 0.78 9.56
CA MET A 56 16.01 1.89 8.63
C MET A 56 16.54 1.55 7.25
N TYR A 57 15.82 1.94 6.21
CA TYR A 57 16.24 1.76 4.82
C TYR A 57 16.92 3.02 4.29
N HIS A 58 18.13 2.87 3.75
CA HIS A 58 18.92 3.99 3.26
C HIS A 58 18.62 4.27 1.78
N VAL A 59 18.42 5.55 1.47
CA VAL A 59 18.23 6.02 0.10
C VAL A 59 19.22 7.13 -0.20
N GLN A 60 20.06 6.91 -1.20
CA GLN A 60 20.95 7.95 -1.69
C GLN A 60 20.17 8.97 -2.53
N LEU A 61 20.15 10.21 -2.07
CA LEU A 61 19.65 11.34 -2.84
C LEU A 61 20.69 11.80 -3.87
N PRO A 62 20.27 12.41 -4.99
CA PRO A 62 21.18 13.04 -5.94
C PRO A 62 21.99 14.17 -5.28
N SER A 63 23.04 14.62 -5.95
CA SER A 63 23.90 15.73 -5.46
C SER A 63 23.14 17.03 -5.25
N HIS A 64 22.03 17.22 -5.97
CA HIS A 64 21.17 18.39 -5.92
C HIS A 64 19.70 18.01 -6.04
N LEU A 65 18.83 18.87 -5.50
CA LEU A 65 17.39 18.81 -5.68
C LEU A 65 16.90 20.07 -6.39
N ASP A 66 15.89 19.92 -7.24
CA ASP A 66 15.21 21.06 -7.84
C ASP A 66 14.24 21.69 -6.85
N SER A 67 14.39 23.00 -6.65
CA SER A 67 13.43 23.81 -5.93
C SER A 67 12.17 24.09 -6.77
N MET A 68 11.20 24.77 -6.16
CA MET A 68 9.94 25.17 -6.81
C MET A 68 10.08 26.09 -8.01
N THR A 69 11.20 26.79 -8.14
CA THR A 69 11.50 27.70 -9.24
C THR A 69 12.38 27.02 -10.31
N GLY A 70 12.70 25.73 -10.15
CA GLY A 70 13.62 25.00 -11.03
C GLY A 70 15.09 25.24 -10.73
N ARG A 71 15.42 26.04 -9.70
CA ARG A 71 16.80 26.20 -9.24
C ARG A 71 17.29 24.91 -8.59
N LYS A 72 18.46 24.43 -9.01
CA LYS A 72 19.18 23.32 -8.40
C LYS A 72 19.80 23.74 -7.07
N ILE A 73 19.55 22.97 -6.01
CA ILE A 73 20.08 23.20 -4.67
C ILE A 73 20.91 21.99 -4.25
N ASN A 74 22.20 22.21 -4.00
CA ASN A 74 23.11 21.16 -3.57
C ASN A 74 22.79 20.70 -2.15
N LEU A 75 22.84 19.39 -1.91
CA LEU A 75 22.53 18.79 -0.61
C LEU A 75 23.75 18.67 0.34
N GLY A 76 24.96 18.95 -0.14
CA GLY A 76 26.19 18.75 0.61
C GLY A 76 26.76 17.33 0.46
N GLU A 77 27.67 16.97 1.37
CA GLU A 77 28.40 15.69 1.32
C GLU A 77 27.51 14.51 1.77
N ASP A 78 26.84 14.63 2.92
CA ASP A 78 25.84 13.64 3.33
C ASP A 78 24.56 13.83 2.52
N ARG A 79 24.22 12.81 1.72
CA ARG A 79 23.04 12.79 0.86
C ARG A 79 22.16 11.58 1.17
N THR A 80 22.31 11.02 2.36
CA THR A 80 21.63 9.80 2.78
C THR A 80 20.32 10.15 3.46
N ALA A 81 19.21 9.79 2.81
CA ALA A 81 17.90 9.79 3.46
C ALA A 81 17.67 8.42 4.14
N ARG A 82 17.01 8.43 5.30
CA ARG A 82 16.73 7.22 6.10
C ARG A 82 15.22 7.05 6.21
N ILE A 83 14.71 5.93 5.74
CA ILE A 83 13.29 5.59 5.78
C ILE A 83 13.03 4.64 6.94
N PHE A 84 12.15 5.05 7.85
CA PHE A 84 11.70 4.27 8.99
C PHE A 84 10.26 3.79 8.80
N GLY A 85 9.93 2.66 9.42
CA GLY A 85 8.55 2.15 9.47
C GLY A 85 8.16 1.16 8.37
N LEU A 86 9.01 0.85 7.40
CA LEU A 86 8.66 -0.07 6.30
C LEU A 86 8.20 -1.45 6.80
N SER A 87 8.77 -1.94 7.90
CA SER A 87 8.45 -3.26 8.47
C SER A 87 7.23 -3.28 9.38
N PHE A 88 6.75 -2.15 9.91
CA PHE A 88 5.69 -2.13 10.94
C PHE A 88 4.56 -1.13 10.69
N LYS A 89 4.72 -0.18 9.76
CA LYS A 89 3.68 0.79 9.36
C LYS A 89 2.82 0.32 8.19
N PHE A 90 3.12 -0.85 7.61
CA PHE A 90 2.25 -1.46 6.60
C PHE A 90 0.99 -2.03 7.25
N VAL A 91 -0.16 -1.43 6.98
CA VAL A 91 -1.44 -1.75 7.62
C VAL A 91 -2.58 -1.81 6.60
N ARG A 92 -3.75 -2.27 7.05
CA ARG A 92 -4.98 -2.20 6.25
C ARG A 92 -5.52 -0.78 6.18
N ASP A 93 -6.16 -0.43 5.06
CA ASP A 93 -6.85 0.85 4.88
C ASP A 93 -8.36 0.63 4.62
N GLY A 94 -8.97 -0.26 5.41
CA GLY A 94 -10.40 -0.62 5.31
C GLY A 94 -10.68 -2.08 4.95
N ASN A 95 -11.91 -2.33 4.50
CA ASN A 95 -12.42 -3.66 4.18
C ASN A 95 -12.12 -4.07 2.73
N CYS A 96 -11.98 -5.37 2.50
CA CYS A 96 -11.86 -5.88 1.14
C CYS A 96 -13.20 -5.79 0.39
N GLY A 97 -13.14 -5.52 -0.91
CA GLY A 97 -14.31 -5.47 -1.78
C GLY A 97 -14.15 -6.39 -3.00
N ILE A 98 -15.24 -6.99 -3.43
CA ILE A 98 -15.30 -7.81 -4.65
C ILE A 98 -15.75 -6.95 -5.83
N TRP A 99 -15.04 -7.10 -6.94
CA TRP A 99 -15.27 -6.42 -8.20
C TRP A 99 -15.43 -7.47 -9.30
N ILE A 100 -16.61 -7.53 -9.90
CA ILE A 100 -16.91 -8.45 -10.99
C ILE A 100 -16.80 -7.67 -12.30
N GLN A 101 -15.87 -8.05 -13.15
CA GLN A 101 -15.71 -7.45 -14.48
C GLN A 101 -15.59 -8.55 -15.53
N TYR A 102 -16.44 -8.51 -16.57
CA TYR A 102 -16.48 -9.51 -17.64
C TYR A 102 -16.54 -10.97 -17.14
N GLY A 103 -17.36 -11.23 -16.10
CA GLY A 103 -17.51 -12.56 -15.50
C GLY A 103 -16.33 -13.02 -14.63
N LYS A 104 -15.28 -12.20 -14.46
CA LYS A 104 -14.15 -12.47 -13.57
C LYS A 104 -14.33 -11.72 -12.25
N SER A 105 -14.28 -12.45 -11.15
CA SER A 105 -14.27 -11.87 -9.80
C SER A 105 -12.83 -11.51 -9.41
N THR A 106 -12.63 -10.25 -9.04
CA THR A 106 -11.38 -9.75 -8.46
C THR A 106 -11.68 -9.20 -7.08
N ILE A 107 -10.80 -9.48 -6.14
CA ILE A 107 -10.92 -8.93 -4.80
C ILE A 107 -9.86 -7.86 -4.62
N ARG A 108 -10.26 -6.70 -4.11
CA ARG A 108 -9.37 -5.58 -3.80
C ARG A 108 -9.39 -5.33 -2.31
N CYS A 109 -8.22 -5.42 -1.69
CA CYS A 109 -8.03 -5.15 -0.28
C CYS A 109 -7.19 -3.87 -0.12
N PRO A 110 -7.78 -2.76 0.35
CA PRO A 110 -7.05 -1.52 0.59
C PRO A 110 -6.00 -1.70 1.68
N VAL A 111 -4.80 -1.18 1.43
CA VAL A 111 -3.66 -1.20 2.35
C VAL A 111 -2.93 0.13 2.29
N LYS A 112 -2.21 0.47 3.35
CA LYS A 112 -1.38 1.66 3.38
C LYS A 112 -0.10 1.42 4.14
N PHE A 113 0.94 2.17 3.80
CA PHE A 113 1.97 2.51 4.75
C PHE A 113 1.56 3.79 5.45
N ASP A 114 1.34 3.68 6.76
CA ASP A 114 0.83 4.77 7.57
C ASP A 114 1.98 5.52 8.21
N ASP A 115 2.21 6.76 7.79
CA ASP A 115 3.19 7.63 8.44
C ASP A 115 4.62 7.04 8.44
N LEU A 116 5.14 6.76 7.25
CA LEU A 116 6.56 6.44 7.06
C LEU A 116 7.38 7.70 7.27
N GLN A 117 8.39 7.62 8.13
CA GLN A 117 9.26 8.75 8.40
C GLN A 117 10.48 8.67 7.48
N VAL A 118 10.70 9.70 6.69
CA VAL A 118 11.91 9.86 5.87
C VAL A 118 12.74 10.97 6.45
N GLN A 119 13.72 10.61 7.27
CA GLN A 119 14.71 11.56 7.77
C GLN A 119 15.61 11.99 6.61
N LEU A 120 15.66 13.29 6.37
CA LEU A 120 16.45 13.89 5.30
C LEU A 120 17.88 14.13 5.78
N PRO A 121 18.86 14.21 4.86
CA PRO A 121 20.21 14.63 5.23
C PRO A 121 20.21 16.03 5.85
N GLN A 122 21.27 16.36 6.58
CA GLN A 122 21.39 17.68 7.16
C GLN A 122 21.63 18.73 6.08
N TYR A 123 20.86 19.81 6.11
CA TYR A 123 20.96 20.89 5.13
C TYR A 123 21.54 22.17 5.75
N ASN A 124 22.62 22.69 5.16
CA ASN A 124 23.28 23.95 5.55
C ASN A 124 23.73 24.02 7.02
N ASN A 125 24.23 22.90 7.60
CA ASN A 125 24.75 22.84 8.97
C ASN A 125 23.79 23.40 10.04
N LYS A 126 22.48 23.38 9.77
CA LYS A 126 21.46 23.72 10.76
C LYS A 126 21.25 22.54 11.71
N GLU A 127 21.03 22.81 12.98
CA GLU A 127 20.71 21.77 13.99
C GLU A 127 19.38 21.06 13.70
N THR A 128 18.46 21.73 12.97
CA THR A 128 17.17 21.16 12.62
C THR A 128 17.30 20.01 11.63
N VAL A 129 16.92 18.81 12.06
CA VAL A 129 16.71 17.66 11.20
C VAL A 129 15.29 17.71 10.65
N TYR A 130 15.14 17.55 9.34
CA TYR A 130 13.84 17.53 8.67
C TYR A 130 13.41 16.09 8.41
N VAL A 131 12.14 15.81 8.67
CA VAL A 131 11.53 14.50 8.46
C VAL A 131 10.34 14.67 7.54
N ALA A 132 10.36 13.99 6.39
CA ALA A 132 9.19 13.91 5.53
C ALA A 132 8.33 12.72 5.96
N HIS A 133 7.13 13.01 6.46
CA HIS A 133 6.13 12.02 6.83
C HIS A 133 5.35 11.62 5.58
N ALA A 134 5.38 10.34 5.22
CA ALA A 134 4.80 9.83 3.98
C ALA A 134 3.68 8.82 4.27
N THR A 135 2.49 9.09 3.75
CA THR A 135 1.39 8.12 3.72
C THR A 135 1.24 7.57 2.31
N VAL A 136 1.46 6.27 2.14
CA VAL A 136 1.38 5.61 0.83
C VAL A 136 0.20 4.65 0.81
N LYS A 137 -0.84 4.97 0.05
CA LYS A 137 -2.04 4.15 -0.09
C LYS A 137 -1.98 3.28 -1.35
N GLY A 138 -2.46 2.06 -1.23
CA GLY A 138 -2.56 1.12 -2.32
C GLY A 138 -3.65 0.08 -2.12
N ALA A 139 -3.70 -0.89 -3.02
CA ALA A 139 -4.59 -2.02 -2.94
C ALA A 139 -3.89 -3.31 -3.37
N LEU A 140 -4.05 -4.35 -2.57
CA LEU A 140 -3.70 -5.71 -2.97
C LEU A 140 -4.86 -6.28 -3.78
N VAL A 141 -4.56 -6.72 -5.01
CA VAL A 141 -5.53 -7.31 -5.92
C VAL A 141 -5.33 -8.80 -6.00
N PHE A 142 -6.42 -9.52 -5.81
CA PHE A 142 -6.47 -10.97 -5.91
C PHE A 142 -7.48 -11.37 -6.99
N HIS A 143 -7.17 -12.42 -7.73
CA HIS A 143 -8.12 -13.07 -8.63
C HIS A 143 -8.81 -14.22 -7.90
N GLN A 144 -10.13 -14.30 -8.02
CA GLN A 144 -10.90 -15.40 -7.45
C GLN A 144 -11.21 -16.40 -8.56
N GLY A 145 -10.54 -17.56 -8.51
CA GLY A 145 -10.74 -18.66 -9.45
C GLY A 145 -11.47 -19.85 -8.81
N LYS A 146 -11.73 -20.90 -9.61
CA LYS A 146 -12.36 -22.14 -9.14
C LYS A 146 -11.54 -22.86 -8.06
N ASN A 147 -10.21 -22.71 -8.10
CA ASN A 147 -9.26 -23.36 -7.18
C ASN A 147 -8.82 -22.43 -6.04
N GLY A 148 -9.59 -21.37 -5.75
CA GLY A 148 -9.32 -20.41 -4.68
C GLY A 148 -8.82 -19.04 -5.15
N THR A 149 -8.31 -18.27 -4.20
CA THR A 149 -7.91 -16.86 -4.38
C THR A 149 -6.41 -16.75 -4.60
N THR A 150 -5.99 -16.09 -5.68
CA THR A 150 -4.57 -15.90 -6.04
C THR A 150 -4.21 -14.43 -6.08
N PHE A 151 -3.06 -14.06 -5.52
CA PHE A 151 -2.56 -12.69 -5.65
C PHE A 151 -2.21 -12.40 -7.10
N GLN A 152 -2.62 -11.23 -7.56
CA GLN A 152 -2.38 -10.76 -8.92
C GLN A 152 -1.34 -9.64 -8.93
N ARG A 153 -1.58 -8.57 -8.16
CA ARG A 153 -0.72 -7.38 -8.15
C ARG A 153 -1.01 -6.46 -6.96
N PHE A 154 -0.04 -5.61 -6.66
CA PHE A 154 -0.24 -4.40 -5.86
C PHE A 154 -0.54 -3.23 -6.80
N ILE A 155 -1.55 -2.40 -6.46
CA ILE A 155 -1.85 -1.15 -7.15
C ILE A 155 -1.52 0.00 -6.20
N LEU A 156 -0.62 0.89 -6.64
CA LEU A 156 -0.34 2.14 -5.95
C LEU A 156 -1.43 3.16 -6.29
N LEU A 157 -2.07 3.77 -5.28
CA LEU A 157 -3.20 4.67 -5.48
C LEU A 157 -2.84 6.13 -5.18
N GLN A 158 -2.24 6.38 -4.02
CA GLN A 158 -1.96 7.74 -3.57
C GLN A 158 -0.69 7.79 -2.72
N GLN A 159 0.03 8.90 -2.81
CA GLN A 159 1.16 9.22 -1.93
C GLN A 159 0.98 10.64 -1.42
N HIS A 160 0.89 10.79 -0.11
CA HIS A 160 0.79 12.06 0.60
C HIS A 160 2.07 12.29 1.41
N TYR A 161 2.50 13.55 1.50
CA TYR A 161 3.72 13.92 2.20
C TYR A 161 3.53 15.21 2.99
N GLU A 162 4.05 15.22 4.21
CA GLU A 162 4.11 16.37 5.09
C GLU A 162 5.54 16.54 5.61
N MET A 163 5.97 17.79 5.82
CA MET A 163 7.29 18.06 6.36
C MET A 163 7.16 18.39 7.84
N MET A 164 7.99 17.75 8.66
CA MET A 164 8.14 18.02 10.08
C MET A 164 9.61 18.25 10.44
N ASN A 165 9.86 18.85 11.59
CA ASN A 165 11.17 18.83 12.23
C ASN A 165 11.34 17.52 13.05
N SER A 166 12.50 17.34 13.67
CA SER A 166 12.80 16.20 14.54
C SER A 166 11.87 16.07 15.76
N ASP A 167 11.26 17.18 16.18
CA ASP A 167 10.35 17.22 17.33
C ASP A 167 8.91 16.88 16.95
N GLY A 168 8.65 16.62 15.66
CA GLY A 168 7.32 16.28 15.13
C GLY A 168 6.44 17.49 14.85
N GLU A 169 6.99 18.70 14.88
CA GLU A 169 6.24 19.92 14.56
C GLU A 169 6.19 20.14 13.04
N PRO A 170 5.03 20.51 12.48
CA PRO A 170 4.90 20.81 11.06
C PRO A 170 5.80 21.99 10.62
N VAL A 171 6.54 21.82 9.53
CA VAL A 171 7.37 22.88 8.94
C VAL A 171 6.73 23.40 7.66
N ASN A 172 6.18 24.61 7.72
CA ASN A 172 5.55 25.26 6.57
C ASN A 172 5.90 26.77 6.51
N PRO A 173 6.58 27.25 5.46
CA PRO A 173 7.10 26.48 4.33
C PRO A 173 8.35 25.67 4.71
N PRO A 174 8.54 24.47 4.12
CA PRO A 174 9.80 23.74 4.25
C PRO A 174 10.96 24.51 3.59
N PRO A 175 12.22 24.22 3.95
CA PRO A 175 13.38 24.74 3.23
C PRO A 175 13.26 24.49 1.72
N ALA A 176 13.76 25.42 0.91
CA ALA A 176 13.59 25.36 -0.54
C ALA A 176 14.11 24.05 -1.17
N ALA A 177 15.18 23.47 -0.60
CA ALA A 177 15.75 22.17 -1.01
C ALA A 177 14.76 21.01 -0.80
N TYR A 178 13.96 21.07 0.26
CA TYR A 178 13.05 20.00 0.69
C TYR A 178 11.60 20.31 0.39
N CYS A 179 11.34 21.10 -0.65
CA CYS A 179 9.97 21.39 -1.03
C CYS A 179 9.23 20.12 -1.49
N LEU A 180 8.05 19.88 -0.91
CA LEU A 180 7.19 18.74 -1.20
C LEU A 180 6.09 19.06 -2.25
N LYS A 181 6.29 20.07 -3.08
CA LYS A 181 5.34 20.43 -4.15
C LYS A 181 5.77 19.80 -5.48
N VAL A 182 4.80 19.30 -6.24
CA VAL A 182 5.06 18.56 -7.49
C VAL A 182 5.23 19.55 -8.65
N LYS A 183 6.46 20.00 -8.88
CA LYS A 183 6.83 20.78 -10.07
C LYS A 183 7.95 20.17 -10.90
N SER A 184 8.82 19.38 -10.29
CA SER A 184 9.93 18.69 -10.98
C SER A 184 10.04 17.24 -10.49
N ALA A 185 10.36 16.33 -11.40
CA ALA A 185 10.70 14.94 -11.07
C ALA A 185 12.00 14.85 -10.23
N SER A 186 12.89 15.84 -10.37
CA SER A 186 14.15 15.95 -9.65
C SER A 186 14.03 16.74 -8.33
N GLY A 187 12.82 17.19 -7.96
CA GLY A 187 12.54 17.73 -6.63
C GLY A 187 12.35 16.60 -5.60
N LEU A 188 12.42 16.93 -4.30
CA LEU A 188 12.34 15.95 -3.22
C LEU A 188 11.12 15.02 -3.35
N LYS A 189 9.91 15.59 -3.51
CA LYS A 189 8.70 14.78 -3.65
C LYS A 189 8.72 13.88 -4.88
N GLY A 190 9.28 14.34 -6.00
CA GLY A 190 9.42 13.53 -7.21
C GLY A 190 10.33 12.31 -6.97
N ILE A 191 11.49 12.54 -6.36
CA ILE A 191 12.44 11.49 -6.02
C ILE A 191 11.85 10.51 -5.01
N LEU A 192 11.25 10.98 -3.91
CA LEU A 192 10.61 10.11 -2.91
C LEU A 192 9.51 9.28 -3.54
N LYS A 193 8.65 9.88 -4.39
CA LYS A 193 7.58 9.17 -5.09
C LYS A 193 8.12 8.01 -5.93
N THR A 194 9.17 8.25 -6.71
CA THR A 194 9.82 7.22 -7.53
C THR A 194 10.46 6.14 -6.66
N ARG A 195 11.19 6.51 -5.60
CA ARG A 195 11.85 5.56 -4.70
C ARG A 195 10.87 4.67 -3.96
N PHE A 196 9.78 5.21 -3.45
CA PHE A 196 8.72 4.40 -2.84
C PHE A 196 8.05 3.48 -3.85
N GLN A 197 7.81 3.96 -5.08
CA GLN A 197 7.26 3.12 -6.14
C GLN A 197 8.18 1.95 -6.48
N ASP A 198 9.49 2.19 -6.61
CA ASP A 198 10.49 1.14 -6.87
C ASP A 198 10.54 0.13 -5.72
N LEU A 199 10.61 0.61 -4.47
CA LEU A 199 10.66 -0.26 -3.29
C LEU A 199 9.42 -1.16 -3.18
N ILE A 200 8.24 -0.62 -3.50
CA ILE A 200 6.95 -1.31 -3.38
C ILE A 200 6.70 -2.26 -4.56
N LEU A 201 6.99 -1.84 -5.79
CA LEU A 201 6.63 -2.59 -7.00
C LEU A 201 7.75 -3.50 -7.51
N HIS A 202 9.00 -3.21 -7.16
CA HIS A 202 10.17 -3.89 -7.71
C HIS A 202 11.19 -4.34 -6.65
N GLY A 203 11.12 -3.84 -5.42
CA GLY A 203 12.08 -4.14 -4.35
C GLY A 203 11.58 -5.11 -3.28
N GLU A 204 12.21 -5.02 -2.10
CA GLU A 204 12.03 -5.94 -0.97
C GLU A 204 10.58 -6.12 -0.53
N PHE A 205 9.75 -5.09 -0.65
CA PHE A 205 8.35 -5.19 -0.27
C PHE A 205 7.58 -6.18 -1.16
N LYS A 206 7.80 -6.14 -2.48
CA LYS A 206 7.17 -7.09 -3.40
C LYS A 206 7.58 -8.51 -3.07
N ASP A 207 8.86 -8.73 -2.78
CA ASP A 207 9.35 -10.07 -2.46
C ASP A 207 8.83 -10.57 -1.12
N ALA A 208 8.71 -9.68 -0.12
CA ALA A 208 8.05 -9.97 1.15
C ALA A 208 6.57 -10.33 0.97
N LEU A 209 5.83 -9.61 0.11
CA LEU A 209 4.45 -9.95 -0.24
C LEU A 209 4.35 -11.36 -0.84
N VAL A 210 5.18 -11.66 -1.84
CA VAL A 210 5.18 -12.96 -2.52
C VAL A 210 5.58 -14.09 -1.56
N SER A 211 6.59 -13.88 -0.72
CA SER A 211 7.04 -14.83 0.30
C SER A 211 5.93 -15.13 1.32
N SER A 212 5.28 -14.08 1.84
CA SER A 212 4.16 -14.19 2.77
C SER A 212 3.02 -15.04 2.18
N LEU A 213 2.69 -14.82 0.91
CA LEU A 213 1.64 -15.59 0.23
C LEU A 213 1.99 -17.09 0.14
N LYS A 214 3.25 -17.41 -0.14
CA LYS A 214 3.73 -18.82 -0.15
C LYS A 214 3.61 -19.46 1.23
N LYS A 215 3.95 -18.72 2.30
CA LYS A 215 3.85 -19.22 3.69
C LYS A 215 2.40 -19.52 4.08
N VAL A 216 1.46 -18.68 3.69
CA VAL A 216 0.04 -18.93 4.01
C VAL A 216 -0.52 -20.11 3.23
N ARG A 217 -0.14 -20.30 1.96
CA ARG A 217 -0.57 -21.49 1.18
C ARG A 217 -0.11 -22.80 1.82
N LYS A 218 1.17 -22.91 2.17
CA LYS A 218 1.72 -24.09 2.85
C LYS A 218 1.01 -24.39 4.18
N ALA A 219 0.62 -23.37 4.94
CA ALA A 219 -0.09 -23.57 6.20
C ALA A 219 -1.49 -24.16 5.99
N HIS A 220 -2.17 -23.83 4.88
CA HIS A 220 -3.47 -24.43 4.54
C HIS A 220 -3.33 -25.87 4.07
N ASP A 221 -2.27 -26.20 3.33
CA ASP A 221 -2.00 -27.56 2.85
C ASP A 221 -1.71 -28.52 4.02
N ILE A 222 -1.09 -28.04 5.11
CA ILE A 222 -0.80 -28.84 6.32
C ILE A 222 -2.04 -28.99 7.23
N SER A 223 -2.98 -28.05 7.18
CA SER A 223 -4.24 -28.12 7.97
C SER A 223 -5.32 -29.02 7.35
N GLY A 224 -5.00 -29.73 6.26
CA GLY A 224 -5.89 -30.64 5.55
C GLY A 224 -5.39 -32.09 5.52
N SER A 225 -4.74 -32.54 6.60
CA SER A 225 -4.36 -33.95 6.83
C SER A 225 -5.10 -34.49 8.04
#